data_AF-A0A6U0NZW7-F1
#
_entry.id   AF-A0A6U0NZW7-F1
#
_cell.length_a   1.000
_cell.length_b   1.000
_cell.length_c   1.000
_cell.angle_alpha   90.00
_cell.angle_beta   90.00
_cell.angle_gamma   90.00
#
_symmetry.space_group_name_H-M   'P 1'
#
loop_
_entity.id
_entity.type
_entity.pdbx_description
1 polymer ?
#
loop_
_entity_poly.entity_id
_entity_poly.type
_entity_poly.pdbx_seq_one_letter_code
_entity_poly.pdbx_strand_id
1 'polypeptide(L)'
;AEEEEEEEEAVKKGKSRKRNQFIDDAAEEDEDDKEEERGRKKKKKKRTGASAFIDDIAEEEDADDDDDEDDDDEIENEDASSLSDDDDDDAAWTPRARLPAPQPVNQSFSLFSILRHAIGKDLTKISLPATINQPLTVIQRTVEDLEYVHLLYDALDARGINRMTALVAFCVSAFGGWYWRKEKPFSPTLGETYDWTSPDGRVRALVEQVEYFPPVCVWHVEGTSPGGTRFEMTGELAGISKFWGSYVELFVNGCLHMRLPDTGERFSWEKAAMHVHNVISGDLWIDMVGTQRVVAHTTGETASFKLHRASKRERRGKVTGEIRDKDGAKFATVSGSAVGDVYVTPEPGYVGSETLDPRYRGQEGDPVFTWRGLAPDAMQQYGFTEFAMSLNELTREQLRNLPPTDSRLRPDTRALEDGDGHRANVCKAMIEEQNRRLDKERKKKKETHEPLWFEKRDGAGVASKSRKVNYLEHGEGLYKYKGGYWERRETGQWSDLLSDPRYDLFALGAENKEWDTTGYLAEKARRSRRSGGSNDER
;
A
#
# COMPACT_ATOMS: atom_id res chain seq x y z
N ALA A 1 -1.79 52.13 19.14
CA ALA A 1 -1.03 51.27 20.07
C ALA A 1 -1.98 50.43 20.93
N GLU A 2 -2.72 51.00 21.89
CA GLU A 2 -3.70 50.20 22.67
C GLU A 2 -4.98 49.85 21.88
N GLU A 3 -5.44 50.71 20.95
CA GLU A 3 -6.59 50.39 20.08
C GLU A 3 -6.28 49.36 18.98
N GLU A 4 -5.02 49.22 18.57
CA GLU A 4 -4.60 48.21 17.57
C GLU A 4 -4.44 46.82 18.20
N GLU A 5 -4.13 46.73 19.50
CA GLU A 5 -4.08 45.45 20.22
C GLU A 5 -5.49 44.89 20.49
N GLU A 6 -6.50 45.74 20.74
CA GLU A 6 -7.89 45.28 20.93
C GLU A 6 -8.53 44.75 19.64
N GLU A 7 -8.25 45.35 18.48
CA GLU A 7 -8.73 44.83 17.18
C GLU A 7 -8.06 43.49 16.84
N GLU A 8 -6.78 43.30 17.14
CA GLU A 8 -6.08 42.05 16.87
C GLU A 8 -6.58 40.91 17.79
N GLU A 9 -6.93 41.22 19.03
CA GLU A 9 -7.50 40.27 19.99
C GLU A 9 -8.95 39.88 19.63
N ALA A 10 -9.74 40.82 19.10
CA ALA A 10 -11.09 40.58 18.60
C ALA A 10 -11.11 39.67 17.36
N VAL A 11 -10.15 39.86 16.43
CA VAL A 11 -9.97 39.00 15.25
C VAL A 11 -9.51 37.59 15.65
N LYS A 12 -8.62 37.46 16.65
CA LYS A 12 -8.21 36.15 17.21
C LYS A 12 -9.36 35.43 17.92
N LYS A 13 -10.19 36.14 18.71
CA LYS A 13 -11.39 35.58 19.36
C LYS A 13 -12.47 35.18 18.35
N GLY A 14 -12.63 35.93 17.25
CA GLY A 14 -13.52 35.58 16.13
C GLY A 14 -13.10 34.33 15.35
N LYS A 15 -11.79 34.16 15.10
CA LYS A 15 -11.24 32.94 14.47
C LYS A 15 -11.33 31.72 15.38
N SER A 16 -11.15 31.88 16.70
CA SER A 16 -11.29 30.79 17.67
C SER A 16 -12.75 30.32 17.82
N ARG A 17 -13.72 31.24 17.76
CA ARG A 17 -15.15 30.91 17.80
C ARG A 17 -15.62 30.14 16.57
N LYS A 18 -15.19 30.54 15.36
CA LYS A 18 -15.46 29.77 14.13
C LYS A 18 -14.79 28.38 14.17
N ARG A 19 -13.60 28.25 14.77
CA ARG A 19 -12.92 26.96 14.92
C ARG A 19 -13.64 26.00 15.87
N ASN A 20 -14.26 26.51 16.95
CA ASN A 20 -15.03 25.66 17.87
C ASN A 20 -16.40 25.26 17.30
N GLN A 21 -17.07 26.13 16.54
CA GLN A 21 -18.35 25.80 15.91
C GLN A 21 -18.22 24.64 14.90
N PHE A 22 -17.10 24.55 14.17
CA PHE A 22 -16.80 23.42 13.28
C PHE A 22 -16.39 22.12 13.99
N ILE A 23 -15.99 22.19 15.27
CA ILE A 23 -15.63 21.00 16.07
C ILE A 23 -16.89 20.44 16.76
N ASP A 24 -17.82 21.30 17.15
CA ASP A 24 -19.08 20.91 17.79
C ASP A 24 -20.03 20.22 16.78
N ASP A 25 -20.09 20.69 15.52
CA ASP A 25 -20.88 20.02 14.46
C ASP A 25 -20.36 18.61 14.08
N ALA A 26 -19.09 18.30 14.40
CA ALA A 26 -18.50 16.96 14.20
C ALA A 26 -18.70 16.02 15.40
N ALA A 27 -19.16 16.55 16.55
CA ALA A 27 -19.43 15.79 17.76
C ALA A 27 -20.92 15.44 17.93
N GLU A 28 -21.83 16.12 17.22
CA GLU A 28 -23.27 15.85 17.30
C GLU A 28 -23.72 14.55 16.57
N GLU A 29 -22.90 13.93 15.71
CA GLU A 29 -23.24 12.64 15.07
C GLU A 29 -22.91 11.40 15.93
N ASP A 30 -22.34 11.57 17.13
CA ASP A 30 -21.90 10.47 18.03
C ASP A 30 -22.84 10.22 19.24
N GLU A 31 -23.99 10.89 19.33
CA GLU A 31 -24.93 10.74 20.46
C GLU A 31 -26.08 9.72 20.24
N ASP A 32 -26.34 9.27 19.02
CA ASP A 32 -27.50 8.40 18.73
C ASP A 32 -27.30 6.89 19.03
N ASP A 33 -26.09 6.44 19.36
CA ASP A 33 -25.77 5.01 19.59
C ASP A 33 -25.53 4.64 21.08
N LYS A 34 -25.97 5.46 22.05
CA LYS A 34 -25.69 5.26 23.50
C LYS A 34 -26.89 5.00 24.42
N GLU A 35 -28.06 4.67 23.88
CA GLU A 35 -29.21 4.24 24.69
C GLU A 35 -29.55 2.75 24.54
N GLU A 36 -28.60 1.84 24.77
CA GLU A 36 -28.95 0.46 25.12
C GLU A 36 -27.79 -0.30 25.81
N GLU A 37 -27.47 0.07 27.06
CA GLU A 37 -27.05 -0.89 28.11
C GLU A 37 -26.70 -0.15 29.41
N ARG A 38 -27.69 0.02 30.29
CA ARG A 38 -27.45 0.31 31.70
C ARG A 38 -28.07 -0.78 32.55
N GLY A 39 -27.26 -1.77 32.93
CA GLY A 39 -27.66 -2.67 34.00
C GLY A 39 -26.79 -3.87 34.28
N ARG A 40 -25.64 -3.69 34.97
CA ARG A 40 -25.26 -4.54 36.14
C ARG A 40 -23.93 -4.13 36.79
N LYS A 41 -24.02 -3.66 38.04
CA LYS A 41 -22.88 -3.62 38.98
C LYS A 41 -22.59 -5.04 39.50
N LYS A 42 -21.30 -5.43 39.58
CA LYS A 42 -20.68 -5.91 40.85
C LYS A 42 -19.18 -6.28 40.75
N LYS A 43 -18.47 -5.78 41.78
CA LYS A 43 -17.32 -6.31 42.54
C LYS A 43 -15.94 -6.45 41.87
N LYS A 44 -15.06 -5.53 42.30
CA LYS A 44 -13.59 -5.65 42.37
C LYS A 44 -13.16 -6.94 43.11
N LYS A 45 -12.18 -7.65 42.55
CA LYS A 45 -11.22 -8.46 43.31
C LYS A 45 -9.83 -8.30 42.68
N LYS A 46 -8.90 -7.74 43.45
CA LYS A 46 -7.46 -7.76 43.17
C LYS A 46 -6.98 -9.21 43.23
N ARG A 47 -6.26 -9.70 42.22
CA ARG A 47 -5.30 -10.80 42.36
C ARG A 47 -4.07 -10.49 41.51
N THR A 48 -2.94 -10.56 42.20
CA THR A 48 -1.57 -10.52 41.73
C THR A 48 -1.17 -11.88 41.14
N GLY A 49 -0.25 -11.87 40.17
CA GLY A 49 0.56 -13.03 39.79
C GLY A 49 0.25 -13.59 38.41
N ALA A 50 1.17 -13.39 37.47
CA ALA A 50 1.32 -14.22 36.27
C ALA A 50 2.81 -14.25 35.88
N SER A 51 3.44 -15.34 36.26
CA SER A 51 4.69 -15.88 35.73
C SER A 51 4.40 -17.35 35.44
N ALA A 52 4.97 -17.87 34.36
CA ALA A 52 4.85 -19.22 33.81
C ALA A 52 3.53 -19.49 33.06
N PHE A 53 3.64 -19.83 31.76
CA PHE A 53 2.84 -20.80 31.00
C PHE A 53 3.23 -20.68 29.51
N ILE A 54 4.37 -21.29 29.15
CA ILE A 54 4.64 -21.86 27.83
C ILE A 54 5.52 -23.08 28.12
N ASP A 55 4.87 -24.22 28.29
CA ASP A 55 5.34 -25.58 28.02
C ASP A 55 4.04 -26.39 27.85
N ASP A 56 4.09 -27.44 27.04
CA ASP A 56 2.98 -28.36 26.65
C ASP A 56 2.23 -27.98 25.37
N ILE A 57 2.85 -28.22 24.20
CA ILE A 57 2.27 -29.06 23.12
C ILE A 57 3.44 -29.76 22.40
N ALA A 58 3.87 -30.90 22.94
CA ALA A 58 4.60 -31.96 22.25
C ALA A 58 4.17 -33.28 22.92
N GLU A 59 4.08 -34.35 22.12
CA GLU A 59 3.62 -35.72 22.48
C GLU A 59 2.07 -35.80 22.54
N GLU A 60 1.38 -36.67 21.82
CA GLU A 60 1.48 -38.12 21.57
C GLU A 60 0.73 -38.44 20.23
N GLU A 61 0.84 -39.57 19.51
CA GLU A 61 1.29 -40.94 19.82
C GLU A 61 1.47 -41.71 18.48
N ASP A 62 2.48 -42.58 18.42
CA ASP A 62 2.66 -43.66 17.44
C ASP A 62 1.77 -44.87 17.81
N ALA A 63 1.26 -45.60 16.81
CA ALA A 63 0.94 -47.03 16.92
C ALA A 63 0.81 -47.69 15.53
N ASP A 64 1.93 -48.32 15.13
CA ASP A 64 2.16 -49.62 14.48
C ASP A 64 1.31 -50.12 13.29
N ASP A 65 2.03 -50.27 12.16
CA ASP A 65 2.19 -51.41 11.23
C ASP A 65 1.01 -52.35 10.91
N ASP A 66 0.75 -52.48 9.60
CA ASP A 66 0.79 -53.78 8.92
C ASP A 66 1.20 -53.58 7.45
N ASP A 67 2.12 -54.45 7.00
CA ASP A 67 2.72 -54.60 5.67
C ASP A 67 1.68 -54.73 4.54
N ASP A 68 2.01 -54.21 3.34
CA ASP A 68 1.79 -54.92 2.06
C ASP A 68 2.55 -54.23 0.89
N GLU A 69 3.59 -54.95 0.47
CA GLU A 69 4.17 -55.20 -0.87
C GLU A 69 4.12 -54.11 -1.98
N ASP A 70 5.34 -53.74 -2.39
CA ASP A 70 5.84 -53.26 -3.69
C ASP A 70 4.87 -53.21 -4.89
N ASP A 71 4.72 -52.00 -5.46
CA ASP A 71 4.65 -51.82 -6.93
C ASP A 71 5.26 -50.44 -7.28
N ASP A 72 6.49 -50.47 -7.81
CA ASP A 72 7.20 -49.33 -8.39
C ASP A 72 6.55 -48.98 -9.74
N ASP A 73 5.60 -48.03 -9.75
CA ASP A 73 5.21 -47.33 -10.98
C ASP A 73 5.93 -45.97 -11.03
N GLU A 74 7.02 -45.94 -11.80
CA GLU A 74 7.68 -44.71 -12.28
C GLU A 74 6.66 -43.84 -13.02
N ILE A 75 6.12 -42.81 -12.36
CA ILE A 75 5.43 -41.72 -13.04
C ILE A 75 6.51 -40.83 -13.66
N GLU A 76 6.85 -41.11 -14.92
CA GLU A 76 7.62 -40.20 -15.77
C GLU A 76 6.89 -38.85 -15.84
N ASN A 77 7.45 -37.83 -15.18
CA ASN A 77 7.05 -36.43 -15.34
C ASN A 77 7.57 -35.90 -16.69
N GLU A 78 6.99 -36.39 -17.78
CA GLU A 78 7.12 -35.78 -19.10
C GLU A 78 6.14 -34.60 -19.22
N ASP A 79 6.47 -33.43 -18.67
CA ASP A 79 5.96 -32.14 -19.19
C ASP A 79 6.62 -30.88 -18.56
N ALA A 80 7.92 -30.94 -18.26
CA ALA A 80 8.71 -29.76 -17.85
C ALA A 80 9.79 -29.35 -18.87
N SER A 81 9.77 -29.90 -20.09
CA SER A 81 10.89 -29.80 -21.05
C SER A 81 10.58 -29.14 -22.39
N SER A 82 9.51 -28.34 -22.52
CA SER A 82 9.26 -27.52 -23.72
C SER A 82 9.23 -26.02 -23.41
N LEU A 83 10.33 -25.50 -22.86
CA LEU A 83 10.65 -24.08 -23.00
C LEU A 83 11.76 -23.98 -24.04
N SER A 84 11.38 -24.00 -25.31
CA SER A 84 12.26 -23.59 -26.41
C SER A 84 12.78 -22.18 -26.14
N ASP A 85 14.08 -21.96 -26.33
CA ASP A 85 14.74 -20.66 -26.19
C ASP A 85 14.40 -19.68 -27.35
N ASP A 86 13.35 -19.95 -28.12
CA ASP A 86 12.96 -19.24 -29.35
C ASP A 86 11.61 -18.49 -29.23
N ASP A 87 11.16 -18.13 -28.03
CA ASP A 87 10.00 -17.25 -27.88
C ASP A 87 10.45 -15.79 -28.08
N ASP A 88 9.94 -15.17 -29.15
CA ASP A 88 10.15 -13.79 -29.61
C ASP A 88 10.38 -12.77 -28.46
N ASP A 89 11.64 -12.37 -28.25
CA ASP A 89 12.04 -11.29 -27.33
C ASP A 89 11.50 -9.89 -27.76
N ASP A 90 10.76 -9.81 -28.88
CA ASP A 90 10.18 -8.57 -29.44
C ASP A 90 8.66 -8.41 -29.18
N ALA A 91 8.01 -9.37 -28.50
CA ALA A 91 6.60 -9.20 -28.13
C ALA A 91 6.47 -8.16 -27.00
N ALA A 92 5.67 -7.10 -27.24
CA ALA A 92 5.36 -6.10 -26.21
C ALA A 92 4.81 -6.80 -24.95
N TRP A 93 5.43 -6.54 -23.79
CA TRP A 93 5.02 -7.17 -22.52
C TRP A 93 3.52 -6.93 -22.26
N THR A 94 2.76 -8.01 -22.18
CA THR A 94 1.36 -7.99 -21.75
C THR A 94 1.28 -8.50 -20.31
N PRO A 95 0.68 -7.74 -19.38
CA PRO A 95 0.47 -8.21 -18.02
C PRO A 95 -0.28 -9.54 -17.97
N ARG A 96 0.04 -10.39 -16.99
CA ARG A 96 -0.70 -11.65 -16.80
C ARG A 96 -2.20 -11.40 -16.56
N ALA A 97 -3.03 -12.21 -17.20
CA ALA A 97 -4.49 -12.13 -17.08
C ALA A 97 -5.07 -12.87 -15.87
N ARG A 98 -4.28 -13.74 -15.20
CA ARG A 98 -4.68 -14.53 -14.02
C ARG A 98 -3.49 -14.83 -13.12
N LEU A 99 -3.75 -15.08 -11.84
CA LEU A 99 -2.77 -15.67 -10.92
C LEU A 99 -2.49 -17.15 -11.25
N PRO A 100 -1.32 -17.70 -10.84
CA PRO A 100 -0.97 -19.11 -11.05
C PRO A 100 -1.95 -20.10 -10.41
N ALA A 101 -2.48 -19.77 -9.23
CA ALA A 101 -3.45 -20.58 -8.52
C ALA A 101 -4.60 -19.72 -7.94
N PRO A 102 -5.80 -20.29 -7.76
CA PRO A 102 -6.87 -19.63 -7.01
C PRO A 102 -6.51 -19.51 -5.53
N GLN A 103 -7.17 -18.58 -4.83
CA GLN A 103 -7.01 -18.45 -3.38
C GLN A 103 -7.46 -19.72 -2.65
N PRO A 104 -6.80 -20.11 -1.54
CA PRO A 104 -7.18 -21.29 -0.76
C PRO A 104 -8.62 -21.22 -0.22
N VAL A 105 -9.42 -22.27 -0.47
CA VAL A 105 -10.88 -22.32 -0.22
C VAL A 105 -11.24 -22.65 1.24
N ASN A 106 -10.35 -23.33 1.97
CA ASN A 106 -10.62 -23.83 3.33
C ASN A 106 -9.99 -22.94 4.42
N GLN A 107 -10.41 -21.67 4.49
CA GLN A 107 -10.01 -20.75 5.57
C GLN A 107 -11.01 -20.80 6.74
N SER A 108 -11.23 -21.97 7.36
CA SER A 108 -12.08 -22.09 8.57
C SER A 108 -11.38 -21.48 9.81
N PHE A 109 -10.99 -20.21 9.71
CA PHE A 109 -10.27 -19.48 10.73
C PHE A 109 -11.10 -18.31 11.26
N SER A 110 -11.36 -18.27 12.57
CA SER A 110 -12.04 -17.12 13.19
C SER A 110 -11.02 -16.03 13.51
N LEU A 111 -11.02 -14.93 12.76
CA LEU A 111 -10.21 -13.73 13.06
C LEU A 111 -10.44 -13.26 14.51
N PHE A 112 -11.67 -13.36 15.00
CA PHE A 112 -12.00 -13.06 16.39
C PHE A 112 -11.22 -13.89 17.42
N SER A 113 -10.97 -15.17 17.14
CA SER A 113 -10.27 -16.05 18.08
C SER A 113 -8.86 -15.55 18.41
N ILE A 114 -8.17 -14.95 17.42
CA ILE A 114 -6.89 -14.25 17.59
C ILE A 114 -7.10 -12.85 18.17
N LEU A 115 -8.05 -12.08 17.64
CA LEU A 115 -8.18 -10.65 17.94
C LEU A 115 -8.82 -10.35 19.30
N ARG A 116 -9.53 -11.31 19.93
CA ARG A 116 -10.19 -11.11 21.23
C ARG A 116 -9.23 -10.65 22.34
N HIS A 117 -7.96 -11.04 22.26
CA HIS A 117 -6.90 -10.66 23.21
C HIS A 117 -6.19 -9.34 22.86
N ALA A 118 -6.55 -8.77 21.71
CA ALA A 118 -5.95 -7.60 21.07
C ALA A 118 -6.85 -6.36 21.06
N ILE A 119 -8.00 -6.40 21.74
CA ILE A 119 -8.91 -5.25 21.87
C ILE A 119 -8.15 -4.03 22.40
N GLY A 120 -8.24 -2.91 21.67
CA GLY A 120 -7.56 -1.66 21.99
C GLY A 120 -6.02 -1.68 21.83
N LYS A 121 -5.44 -2.77 21.33
CA LYS A 121 -4.00 -2.89 21.06
C LYS A 121 -3.71 -2.73 19.56
N ASP A 122 -2.46 -2.41 19.28
CA ASP A 122 -1.92 -2.38 17.91
C ASP A 122 -1.76 -3.81 17.38
N LEU A 123 -2.43 -4.12 16.26
CA LEU A 123 -2.49 -5.45 15.66
C LEU A 123 -1.22 -5.80 14.85
N THR A 124 -0.34 -4.84 14.59
CA THR A 124 0.90 -5.05 13.82
C THR A 124 1.85 -6.06 14.46
N LYS A 125 1.70 -6.33 15.77
CA LYS A 125 2.54 -7.27 16.52
C LYS A 125 2.00 -8.70 16.57
N ILE A 126 0.85 -8.96 15.96
CA ILE A 126 0.22 -10.28 15.95
C ILE A 126 0.59 -10.96 14.64
N SER A 127 1.28 -12.09 14.74
CA SER A 127 1.50 -12.97 13.59
C SER A 127 0.20 -13.73 13.29
N LEU A 128 -0.19 -13.71 12.02
CA LEU A 128 -1.38 -14.39 11.51
C LEU A 128 -0.93 -15.48 10.54
N PRO A 129 -1.71 -16.53 10.28
CA PRO A 129 -1.39 -17.49 9.22
C PRO A 129 -1.20 -16.82 7.86
N ALA A 130 -0.32 -17.35 7.01
CA ALA A 130 -0.11 -16.86 5.64
C ALA A 130 -1.35 -17.05 4.75
N THR A 131 -2.18 -18.05 5.03
CA THR A 131 -3.38 -18.37 4.24
C THR A 131 -4.49 -17.31 4.31
N ILE A 132 -4.45 -16.39 5.29
CA ILE A 132 -5.37 -15.24 5.37
C ILE A 132 -4.78 -13.97 4.74
N ASN A 133 -3.56 -14.08 4.21
CA ASN A 133 -2.94 -13.02 3.45
C ASN A 133 -3.38 -13.09 1.98
N GLN A 134 -3.01 -12.06 1.22
CA GLN A 134 -2.98 -12.08 -0.24
C GLN A 134 -1.52 -12.04 -0.70
N PRO A 135 -1.21 -12.48 -1.93
CA PRO A 135 0.16 -12.59 -2.44
C PRO A 135 0.77 -11.24 -2.85
N LEU A 136 0.55 -10.20 -2.06
CA LEU A 136 1.16 -8.89 -2.21
C LEU A 136 1.61 -8.37 -0.85
N THR A 137 2.75 -7.70 -0.80
CA THR A 137 3.19 -6.94 0.38
C THR A 137 2.47 -5.60 0.47
N VAL A 138 2.52 -4.96 1.64
CA VAL A 138 1.94 -3.61 1.80
C VAL A 138 2.55 -2.64 0.79
N ILE A 139 3.88 -2.67 0.56
CA ILE A 139 4.55 -1.72 -0.34
C ILE A 139 4.14 -1.93 -1.80
N GLN A 140 3.96 -3.18 -2.24
CA GLN A 140 3.38 -3.48 -3.56
C GLN A 140 1.97 -2.90 -3.69
N ARG A 141 1.12 -3.15 -2.68
CA ARG A 141 -0.27 -2.68 -2.68
C ARG A 141 -0.36 -1.16 -2.70
N THR A 142 0.60 -0.45 -2.11
CA THR A 142 0.58 1.01 -2.15
C THR A 142 0.72 1.53 -3.59
N VAL A 143 1.48 0.85 -4.47
CA VAL A 143 1.66 1.21 -5.89
C VAL A 143 0.36 1.14 -6.72
N GLU A 144 -0.70 0.51 -6.22
CA GLU A 144 -2.04 0.53 -6.84
C GLU A 144 -2.61 1.95 -7.01
N ASP A 145 -2.08 2.95 -6.31
CA ASP A 145 -2.35 4.37 -6.56
C ASP A 145 -2.07 4.79 -8.02
N LEU A 146 -1.19 4.07 -8.73
CA LEU A 146 -0.77 4.36 -10.10
C LEU A 146 -1.56 3.54 -11.14
N GLU A 147 -2.58 2.77 -10.74
CA GLU A 147 -3.42 1.98 -11.67
C GLU A 147 -4.05 2.86 -12.78
N TYR A 148 -4.47 4.07 -12.41
CA TYR A 148 -5.05 5.04 -13.32
C TYR A 148 -4.07 6.16 -13.67
N VAL A 149 -2.82 5.82 -14.00
CA VAL A 149 -1.73 6.78 -14.31
C VAL A 149 -2.09 7.82 -15.39
N HIS A 150 -3.00 7.50 -16.31
CA HIS A 150 -3.49 8.46 -17.30
C HIS A 150 -4.20 9.68 -16.68
N LEU A 151 -4.87 9.53 -15.52
CA LEU A 151 -5.45 10.66 -14.78
C LEU A 151 -4.35 11.56 -14.20
N LEU A 152 -3.22 10.97 -13.81
CA LEU A 152 -2.04 11.74 -13.44
C LEU A 152 -1.50 12.51 -14.66
N TYR A 153 -1.41 11.88 -15.83
CA TYR A 153 -1.02 12.59 -17.06
C TYR A 153 -1.94 13.76 -17.38
N ASP A 154 -3.26 13.56 -17.26
CA ASP A 154 -4.22 14.64 -17.44
C ASP A 154 -3.99 15.79 -16.45
N ALA A 155 -3.68 15.48 -15.19
CA ALA A 155 -3.31 16.50 -14.22
C ALA A 155 -2.02 17.22 -14.62
N LEU A 156 -0.98 16.49 -15.00
CA LEU A 156 0.33 17.04 -15.38
C LEU A 156 0.24 17.98 -16.59
N ASP A 157 -0.58 17.64 -17.59
CA ASP A 157 -0.70 18.43 -18.82
C ASP A 157 -1.73 19.58 -18.73
N ALA A 158 -2.52 19.62 -17.66
CA ALA A 158 -3.43 20.72 -17.35
C ALA A 158 -2.76 21.88 -16.59
N ARG A 159 -3.50 22.95 -16.30
CA ARG A 159 -3.03 24.11 -15.54
C ARG A 159 -4.09 24.63 -14.55
N GLY A 160 -3.65 25.32 -13.49
CA GLY A 160 -4.53 26.00 -12.54
C GLY A 160 -5.63 25.09 -11.97
N ILE A 161 -6.87 25.59 -11.95
CA ILE A 161 -8.02 24.84 -11.42
C ILE A 161 -8.27 23.53 -12.18
N ASN A 162 -7.97 23.48 -13.47
CA ASN A 162 -8.14 22.31 -14.33
C ASN A 162 -7.14 21.20 -14.02
N ARG A 163 -5.93 21.57 -13.55
CA ARG A 163 -4.97 20.62 -12.98
C ARG A 163 -5.51 20.06 -11.66
N MET A 164 -6.05 20.92 -10.79
CA MET A 164 -6.67 20.49 -9.53
C MET A 164 -7.82 19.50 -9.78
N THR A 165 -8.67 19.76 -10.78
CA THR A 165 -9.76 18.85 -11.15
C THR A 165 -9.28 17.46 -11.55
N ALA A 166 -8.32 17.35 -12.46
CA ALA A 166 -7.77 16.04 -12.84
C ALA A 166 -7.02 15.37 -11.68
N LEU A 167 -6.31 16.15 -10.86
CA LEU A 167 -5.60 15.61 -9.69
C LEU A 167 -6.58 15.01 -8.67
N VAL A 168 -7.76 15.63 -8.47
CA VAL A 168 -8.82 15.06 -7.63
C VAL A 168 -9.32 13.72 -8.19
N ALA A 169 -9.53 13.62 -9.52
CA ALA A 169 -9.93 12.37 -10.15
C ALA A 169 -8.87 11.26 -9.92
N PHE A 170 -7.58 11.59 -10.12
CA PHE A 170 -6.48 10.69 -9.80
C PHE A 170 -6.48 10.26 -8.32
N CYS A 171 -6.62 11.20 -7.39
CA CYS A 171 -6.68 10.91 -5.95
C CYS A 171 -7.84 9.97 -5.57
N VAL A 172 -9.04 10.14 -6.15
CA VAL A 172 -10.19 9.26 -5.87
C VAL A 172 -9.99 7.86 -6.47
N SER A 173 -9.32 7.76 -7.62
CA SER A 173 -9.09 6.49 -8.33
C SER A 173 -8.30 5.46 -7.51
N ALA A 174 -7.46 5.92 -6.57
CA ALA A 174 -6.63 5.10 -5.69
C ALA A 174 -7.42 4.18 -4.72
N PHE A 175 -8.73 4.36 -4.57
CA PHE A 175 -9.52 3.67 -3.53
C PHE A 175 -10.34 2.48 -4.04
N GLY A 176 -10.67 2.43 -5.34
CA GLY A 176 -11.60 1.43 -5.89
C GLY A 176 -11.16 -0.01 -5.64
N GLY A 177 -9.86 -0.31 -5.84
CA GLY A 177 -9.27 -1.64 -5.65
C GLY A 177 -9.29 -2.17 -4.21
N TRP A 178 -9.62 -1.36 -3.21
CA TRP A 178 -9.58 -1.77 -1.81
C TRP A 178 -10.85 -2.51 -1.35
N TYR A 179 -12.00 -2.22 -1.94
CA TYR A 179 -13.33 -2.59 -1.42
C TYR A 179 -13.66 -4.09 -1.43
N TRP A 180 -12.93 -4.90 -2.21
CA TRP A 180 -13.17 -6.34 -2.35
C TRP A 180 -12.06 -7.24 -1.77
N ARG A 181 -10.99 -6.65 -1.24
CA ARG A 181 -9.76 -7.37 -0.84
C ARG A 181 -9.67 -7.60 0.66
N LYS A 182 -10.40 -8.61 1.14
CA LYS A 182 -10.59 -8.92 2.57
C LYS A 182 -9.31 -9.38 3.26
N GLU A 183 -8.41 -9.95 2.47
CA GLU A 183 -7.17 -10.56 2.90
C GLU A 183 -6.12 -9.49 3.23
N LYS A 184 -5.27 -9.79 4.22
CA LYS A 184 -4.23 -8.86 4.66
C LYS A 184 -3.04 -8.92 3.70
N PRO A 185 -2.47 -7.80 3.20
CA PRO A 185 -1.16 -7.85 2.54
C PRO A 185 -0.08 -8.39 3.50
N PHE A 186 0.96 -9.03 2.98
CA PHE A 186 2.11 -9.39 3.80
C PHE A 186 2.75 -8.13 4.37
N SER A 187 3.13 -8.18 5.65
CA SER A 187 3.91 -7.10 6.26
C SER A 187 5.29 -7.07 5.59
N PRO A 188 5.74 -5.93 5.05
CA PRO A 188 7.06 -5.80 4.47
C PRO A 188 8.13 -5.91 5.56
N THR A 189 9.28 -6.43 5.17
CA THR A 189 10.48 -6.47 6.02
C THR A 189 11.19 -5.12 6.02
N LEU A 190 12.02 -4.83 7.02
CA LEU A 190 12.74 -3.57 7.07
C LEU A 190 13.85 -3.55 5.99
N GLY A 191 13.84 -2.54 5.12
CA GLY A 191 14.70 -2.46 3.94
C GLY A 191 14.17 -3.20 2.71
N GLU A 192 12.96 -3.78 2.78
CA GLU A 192 12.29 -4.33 1.60
C GLU A 192 12.00 -3.23 0.58
N THR A 193 12.22 -3.53 -0.70
CA THR A 193 11.99 -2.61 -1.81
C THR A 193 10.96 -3.15 -2.77
N TYR A 194 10.30 -2.27 -3.50
CA TYR A 194 9.50 -2.63 -4.66
C TYR A 194 9.57 -1.52 -5.68
N ASP A 195 9.82 -1.86 -6.93
CA ASP A 195 9.73 -0.92 -8.03
C ASP A 195 8.64 -1.28 -9.04
N TRP A 196 8.16 -0.27 -9.77
CA TRP A 196 7.20 -0.41 -10.85
C TRP A 196 7.50 0.60 -11.94
N THR A 197 7.30 0.19 -13.20
CA THR A 197 7.40 1.08 -14.36
C THR A 197 6.09 1.02 -15.13
N SER A 198 5.58 2.17 -15.56
CA SER A 198 4.35 2.21 -16.36
C SER A 198 4.54 1.49 -17.69
N PRO A 199 3.46 0.91 -18.27
CA PRO A 199 3.55 0.17 -19.54
C PRO A 199 4.15 0.99 -20.71
N ASP A 200 3.99 2.31 -20.67
CA ASP A 200 4.55 3.24 -21.67
C ASP A 200 5.98 3.72 -21.34
N GLY A 201 6.58 3.21 -20.25
CA GLY A 201 7.94 3.55 -19.79
C GLY A 201 8.10 4.97 -19.24
N ARG A 202 7.02 5.75 -19.11
CA ARG A 202 7.06 7.17 -18.77
C ARG A 202 7.15 7.47 -17.29
N VAL A 203 6.75 6.53 -16.45
CA VAL A 203 6.68 6.67 -14.99
C VAL A 203 7.40 5.50 -14.35
N ARG A 204 8.27 5.80 -13.39
CA ARG A 204 8.94 4.80 -12.56
C ARG A 204 8.70 5.12 -11.09
N ALA A 205 8.32 4.13 -10.31
CA ALA A 205 8.06 4.22 -8.89
C ALA A 205 9.01 3.29 -8.14
N LEU A 206 9.56 3.77 -7.04
CA LEU A 206 10.35 3.02 -6.06
C LEU A 206 9.73 3.24 -4.68
N VAL A 207 9.50 2.13 -3.97
CA VAL A 207 9.03 2.14 -2.58
C VAL A 207 10.01 1.35 -1.72
N GLU A 208 10.40 1.88 -0.57
CA GLU A 208 11.23 1.19 0.43
C GLU A 208 10.54 1.22 1.80
N GLN A 209 10.58 0.09 2.52
CA GLN A 209 10.15 0.02 3.91
C GLN A 209 11.26 0.52 4.84
N VAL A 210 11.13 1.75 5.35
CA VAL A 210 12.20 2.45 6.11
C VAL A 210 12.08 2.34 7.62
N GLU A 211 10.91 1.98 8.14
CA GLU A 211 10.68 1.80 9.58
C GLU A 211 9.73 0.64 9.80
N TYR A 212 9.95 -0.17 10.83
CA TYR A 212 9.12 -1.36 11.10
C TYR A 212 8.00 -1.10 12.11
N PHE A 213 8.19 -0.18 13.08
CA PHE A 213 7.20 0.05 14.13
C PHE A 213 7.15 1.54 14.60
N PRO A 214 6.18 2.34 14.12
CA PRO A 214 5.14 1.96 13.14
C PRO A 214 5.73 1.62 11.77
N PRO A 215 5.07 0.78 10.96
CA PRO A 215 5.54 0.51 9.61
C PRO A 215 5.45 1.78 8.78
N VAL A 216 6.58 2.29 8.30
CA VAL A 216 6.67 3.44 7.39
C VAL A 216 7.27 2.98 6.07
N CYS A 217 6.55 3.21 4.98
CA CYS A 217 7.07 3.07 3.63
C CYS A 217 7.31 4.46 3.02
N VAL A 218 8.37 4.59 2.24
CA VAL A 218 8.75 5.83 1.56
C VAL A 218 8.68 5.61 0.07
N TRP A 219 8.10 6.58 -0.62
CA TRP A 219 7.90 6.60 -2.06
C TRP A 219 8.82 7.59 -2.74
N HIS A 220 9.27 7.22 -3.93
CA HIS A 220 9.74 8.12 -4.96
C HIS A 220 9.17 7.69 -6.31
N VAL A 221 8.53 8.60 -7.01
CA VAL A 221 8.03 8.40 -8.37
C VAL A 221 8.59 9.50 -9.23
N GLU A 222 9.13 9.15 -10.38
CA GLU A 222 9.61 10.11 -11.37
C GLU A 222 9.04 9.77 -12.75
N GLY A 223 8.80 10.79 -13.55
CA GLY A 223 8.30 10.55 -14.89
C GLY A 223 8.05 11.80 -15.71
N THR A 224 7.55 11.58 -16.92
CA THR A 224 7.18 12.63 -17.87
C THR A 224 5.86 12.28 -18.53
N SER A 225 4.87 13.17 -18.45
CA SER A 225 3.59 12.97 -19.14
C SER A 225 3.76 12.88 -20.67
N PRO A 226 2.77 12.37 -21.42
CA PRO A 226 2.73 12.45 -22.87
C PRO A 226 2.92 13.88 -23.42
N GLY A 227 2.39 14.90 -22.73
CA GLY A 227 2.58 16.32 -23.08
C GLY A 227 3.97 16.89 -22.75
N GLY A 228 4.88 16.09 -22.19
CA GLY A 228 6.27 16.50 -21.90
C GLY A 228 6.47 17.14 -20.53
N THR A 229 5.46 17.12 -19.66
CA THR A 229 5.55 17.69 -18.31
C THR A 229 6.28 16.72 -17.39
N ARG A 230 7.45 17.12 -16.89
CA ARG A 230 8.21 16.36 -15.91
C ARG A 230 7.59 16.50 -14.52
N PHE A 231 7.66 15.43 -13.74
CA PHE A 231 7.22 15.45 -12.36
C PHE A 231 8.07 14.54 -11.47
N GLU A 232 8.03 14.86 -10.19
CA GLU A 232 8.54 14.01 -9.11
C GLU A 232 7.45 13.90 -8.04
N MET A 233 7.15 12.69 -7.60
CA MET A 233 6.35 12.46 -6.39
C MET A 233 7.20 11.83 -5.31
N THR A 234 6.98 12.27 -4.08
CA THR A 234 7.61 11.71 -2.88
C THR A 234 6.56 11.57 -1.79
N GLY A 235 6.75 10.64 -0.87
CA GLY A 235 5.93 10.63 0.32
C GLY A 235 6.32 9.54 1.30
N GLU A 236 5.73 9.62 2.48
CA GLU A 236 5.84 8.61 3.50
C GLU A 236 4.45 8.24 3.99
N LEU A 237 4.18 6.94 4.09
CA LEU A 237 2.89 6.43 4.54
C LEU A 237 3.12 5.47 5.70
N ALA A 238 2.45 5.73 6.81
CA ALA A 238 2.53 4.96 8.04
C ALA A 238 1.15 4.37 8.39
N GLY A 239 1.03 3.06 8.29
CA GLY A 239 -0.20 2.35 8.61
C GLY A 239 -0.35 2.10 10.11
N ILE A 240 -1.45 2.57 10.70
CA ILE A 240 -1.77 2.34 12.12
C ILE A 240 -3.15 1.71 12.24
N SER A 241 -3.19 0.49 12.77
CA SER A 241 -4.44 -0.26 12.99
C SER A 241 -4.93 -0.13 14.43
N LYS A 242 -6.25 0.01 14.62
CA LYS A 242 -6.95 -0.04 15.90
C LYS A 242 -8.16 -0.96 15.82
N PHE A 243 -8.36 -1.80 16.83
CA PHE A 243 -9.53 -2.66 16.93
C PHE A 243 -10.58 -2.06 17.88
N TRP A 244 -11.79 -1.83 17.36
CA TRP A 244 -12.91 -1.19 18.06
C TRP A 244 -14.00 -2.18 18.51
N GLY A 245 -13.70 -3.48 18.51
CA GLY A 245 -14.69 -4.51 18.83
C GLY A 245 -15.40 -5.02 17.58
N SER A 246 -16.33 -4.26 17.00
CA SER A 246 -17.07 -4.76 15.81
C SER A 246 -16.31 -4.60 14.49
N TYR A 247 -15.37 -3.68 14.42
CA TYR A 247 -14.56 -3.39 13.23
C TYR A 247 -13.11 -3.08 13.59
N VAL A 248 -12.21 -3.26 12.63
CA VAL A 248 -10.83 -2.77 12.67
C VAL A 248 -10.72 -1.55 11.80
N GLU A 249 -10.08 -0.52 12.31
CA GLU A 249 -9.80 0.72 11.59
C GLU A 249 -8.31 0.82 11.30
N LEU A 250 -7.95 1.06 10.04
CA LEU A 250 -6.59 1.32 9.61
C LEU A 250 -6.51 2.76 9.11
N PHE A 251 -5.79 3.59 9.85
CA PHE A 251 -5.45 4.94 9.41
C PHE A 251 -4.11 4.93 8.70
N VAL A 252 -4.01 5.73 7.65
CA VAL A 252 -2.75 6.02 6.99
C VAL A 252 -2.30 7.42 7.42
N ASN A 253 -1.24 7.47 8.21
CA ASN A 253 -0.60 8.73 8.55
C ASN A 253 0.46 9.06 7.50
N GLY A 254 0.44 10.27 6.95
CA GLY A 254 1.39 10.69 5.92
C GLY A 254 0.71 11.41 4.77
N CYS A 255 1.49 11.90 3.82
CA CYS A 255 1.02 12.47 2.57
C CYS A 255 1.89 12.01 1.41
N LEU A 256 1.29 12.07 0.23
CA LEU A 256 2.03 12.10 -1.01
C LEU A 256 2.19 13.57 -1.44
N HIS A 257 3.33 13.86 -2.03
CA HIS A 257 3.72 15.16 -2.52
C HIS A 257 4.08 15.05 -3.99
N MET A 258 3.74 16.05 -4.78
CA MET A 258 4.14 16.14 -6.18
C MET A 258 4.78 17.50 -6.43
N ARG A 259 5.87 17.50 -7.19
CA ARG A 259 6.56 18.70 -7.68
C ARG A 259 6.66 18.63 -9.19
N LEU A 260 6.40 19.77 -9.84
CA LEU A 260 6.69 19.99 -11.24
C LEU A 260 8.00 20.80 -11.32
N PRO A 261 9.15 20.20 -11.70
CA PRO A 261 10.43 20.88 -11.68
C PRO A 261 10.47 22.14 -12.55
N ASP A 262 9.75 22.11 -13.68
CA ASP A 262 9.83 23.16 -14.70
C ASP A 262 9.02 24.42 -14.32
N THR A 263 7.93 24.26 -13.56
CA THR A 263 7.08 25.38 -13.10
C THR A 263 7.28 25.73 -11.62
N GLY A 264 7.86 24.83 -10.84
CA GLY A 264 7.96 24.95 -9.39
C GLY A 264 6.63 24.74 -8.65
N GLU A 265 5.58 24.30 -9.35
CA GLU A 265 4.31 23.95 -8.71
C GLU A 265 4.49 22.76 -7.76
N ARG A 266 3.89 22.86 -6.57
CA ARG A 266 3.92 21.82 -5.53
C ARG A 266 2.51 21.47 -5.09
N PHE A 267 2.27 20.18 -4.92
CA PHE A 267 0.99 19.62 -4.49
C PHE A 267 1.19 18.62 -3.36
N SER A 268 0.18 18.47 -2.52
CA SER A 268 0.14 17.39 -1.53
C SER A 268 -1.28 16.87 -1.33
N TRP A 269 -1.40 15.59 -1.03
CA TRP A 269 -2.69 14.99 -0.66
C TRP A 269 -2.57 13.88 0.37
N GLU A 270 -3.65 13.72 1.12
CA GLU A 270 -3.82 12.71 2.16
C GLU A 270 -4.42 11.41 1.61
N LYS A 271 -4.35 10.35 2.42
CA LYS A 271 -5.00 9.06 2.17
C LYS A 271 -6.18 8.82 3.10
N ALA A 272 -7.12 8.01 2.64
CA ALA A 272 -8.29 7.62 3.41
C ALA A 272 -7.97 6.58 4.48
N ALA A 273 -8.79 6.54 5.52
CA ALA A 273 -8.80 5.41 6.45
C ALA A 273 -9.57 4.24 5.82
N MET A 274 -9.26 3.02 6.26
CA MET A 274 -9.94 1.80 5.88
C MET A 274 -10.64 1.21 7.10
N HIS A 275 -11.93 0.89 6.96
CA HIS A 275 -12.71 0.15 7.96
C HIS A 275 -12.92 -1.28 7.47
N VAL A 276 -12.50 -2.23 8.30
CA VAL A 276 -12.74 -3.66 8.09
C VAL A 276 -13.85 -4.07 9.05
N HIS A 277 -15.05 -4.25 8.51
CA HIS A 277 -16.26 -4.56 9.27
C HIS A 277 -16.43 -6.06 9.52
N ASN A 278 -17.29 -6.42 10.47
CA ASN A 278 -17.69 -7.80 10.77
C ASN A 278 -16.52 -8.72 11.14
N VAL A 279 -15.54 -8.18 11.86
CA VAL A 279 -14.33 -8.93 12.27
C VAL A 279 -14.64 -9.99 13.35
N ILE A 280 -15.76 -9.83 14.08
CA ILE A 280 -16.24 -10.79 15.07
C ILE A 280 -17.15 -11.86 14.46
N SER A 281 -18.15 -11.43 13.70
CA SER A 281 -19.22 -12.28 13.19
C SER A 281 -19.81 -11.68 11.90
N GLY A 282 -20.19 -12.55 10.97
CA GLY A 282 -20.70 -12.20 9.65
C GLY A 282 -19.61 -12.11 8.58
N ASP A 283 -20.02 -11.77 7.36
CA ASP A 283 -19.10 -11.62 6.24
C ASP A 283 -18.29 -10.34 6.38
N LEU A 284 -16.96 -10.49 6.42
CA LEU A 284 -16.03 -9.35 6.40
C LEU A 284 -16.21 -8.53 5.12
N TRP A 285 -16.27 -7.22 5.27
CA TRP A 285 -16.27 -6.28 4.15
C TRP A 285 -15.49 -5.03 4.50
N ILE A 286 -14.99 -4.38 3.45
CA ILE A 286 -14.14 -3.20 3.55
C ILE A 286 -14.91 -1.97 3.11
N ASP A 287 -14.68 -0.88 3.85
CA ASP A 287 -15.06 0.47 3.49
C ASP A 287 -13.84 1.40 3.53
N MET A 288 -13.83 2.39 2.65
CA MET A 288 -12.86 3.48 2.69
C MET A 288 -13.59 4.72 3.20
N VAL A 289 -13.01 5.41 4.17
CA VAL A 289 -13.71 6.47 4.91
C VAL A 289 -12.81 7.66 5.23
N GLY A 290 -13.45 8.82 5.39
CA GLY A 290 -12.83 10.05 5.88
C GLY A 290 -12.75 11.12 4.81
N THR A 291 -12.31 12.30 5.23
CA THR A 291 -12.11 13.46 4.36
C THR A 291 -10.66 13.54 3.93
N GLN A 292 -10.41 13.61 2.63
CA GLN A 292 -9.08 13.80 2.04
C GLN A 292 -9.00 15.22 1.51
N ARG A 293 -7.82 15.83 1.69
CA ARG A 293 -7.52 17.15 1.14
C ARG A 293 -6.45 17.03 0.06
N VAL A 294 -6.61 17.85 -0.98
CA VAL A 294 -5.62 18.07 -2.03
C VAL A 294 -5.30 19.56 -2.03
N VAL A 295 -4.02 19.91 -1.99
CA VAL A 295 -3.57 21.31 -1.86
C VAL A 295 -2.57 21.61 -2.95
N ALA A 296 -2.77 22.71 -3.68
CA ALA A 296 -1.77 23.31 -4.54
C ALA A 296 -1.04 24.42 -3.79
N HIS A 297 0.17 24.15 -3.33
CA HIS A 297 0.95 25.05 -2.46
C HIS A 297 1.41 26.32 -3.15
N THR A 298 1.67 26.22 -4.45
CA THR A 298 2.25 27.33 -5.24
C THR A 298 1.16 28.28 -5.75
N THR A 299 0.02 27.72 -6.15
CA THR A 299 -1.04 28.47 -6.86
C THR A 299 -2.28 28.75 -6.00
N GLY A 300 -2.45 28.03 -4.89
CA GLY A 300 -3.45 28.32 -3.85
C GLY A 300 -4.78 27.59 -3.99
N GLU A 301 -5.04 26.89 -5.11
CA GLU A 301 -6.24 26.06 -5.25
C GLU A 301 -6.24 24.93 -4.23
N THR A 302 -7.45 24.57 -3.78
CA THR A 302 -7.64 23.47 -2.85
C THR A 302 -8.82 22.61 -3.26
N ALA A 303 -8.77 21.34 -2.90
CA ALA A 303 -9.91 20.46 -2.99
C ALA A 303 -10.04 19.62 -1.72
N SER A 304 -11.27 19.22 -1.43
CA SER A 304 -11.54 18.23 -0.40
C SER A 304 -12.66 17.30 -0.85
N PHE A 305 -12.49 16.01 -0.64
CA PHE A 305 -13.54 15.02 -0.87
C PHE A 305 -13.64 14.07 0.33
N LYS A 306 -14.86 13.62 0.61
CA LYS A 306 -15.20 12.69 1.69
C LYS A 306 -15.63 11.37 1.08
N LEU A 307 -14.96 10.30 1.48
CA LEU A 307 -15.47 8.94 1.33
C LEU A 307 -16.40 8.67 2.51
N HIS A 308 -17.67 8.48 2.19
CA HIS A 308 -18.70 8.32 3.22
C HIS A 308 -18.70 6.90 3.75
N ARG A 309 -18.70 6.78 5.08
CA ARG A 309 -18.94 5.52 5.77
C ARG A 309 -20.31 4.98 5.38
N ALA A 310 -20.35 3.75 4.93
CA ALA A 310 -21.57 3.05 4.60
C ALA A 310 -22.15 2.33 5.81
N SER A 311 -23.48 2.30 5.90
CA SER A 311 -24.17 1.47 6.88
C SER A 311 -24.20 -0.01 6.52
N LYS A 312 -23.97 -0.34 5.24
CA LYS A 312 -23.96 -1.71 4.71
C LYS A 312 -23.12 -1.80 3.42
N ARG A 313 -22.69 -3.02 3.11
CA ARG A 313 -21.79 -3.34 1.99
C ARG A 313 -22.25 -2.76 0.64
N GLU A 314 -23.55 -2.75 0.32
CA GLU A 314 -24.03 -2.32 -1.00
C GLU A 314 -24.04 -0.79 -1.18
N ARG A 315 -23.83 -0.02 -0.10
CA ARG A 315 -23.88 1.46 -0.11
C ARG A 315 -22.50 2.11 -0.02
N ARG A 316 -21.44 1.31 -0.01
CA ARG A 316 -20.05 1.76 0.08
C ARG A 316 -19.59 2.46 -1.19
N GLY A 317 -18.54 3.26 -1.07
CA GLY A 317 -17.94 3.96 -2.21
C GLY A 317 -18.41 5.38 -2.45
N LYS A 318 -19.47 5.86 -1.79
CA LYS A 318 -20.01 7.20 -2.02
C LYS A 318 -18.94 8.29 -1.76
N VAL A 319 -18.78 9.18 -2.73
CA VAL A 319 -17.87 10.34 -2.70
C VAL A 319 -18.66 11.63 -2.80
N THR A 320 -18.34 12.62 -1.96
CA THR A 320 -18.76 14.02 -2.17
C THR A 320 -17.60 14.95 -1.85
N GLY A 321 -17.53 16.10 -2.50
CA GLY A 321 -16.46 17.05 -2.23
C GLY A 321 -16.66 18.37 -2.94
N GLU A 322 -15.62 19.18 -2.91
CA GLU A 322 -15.58 20.49 -3.54
C GLU A 322 -14.16 20.83 -3.97
N ILE A 323 -14.10 21.67 -5.00
CA ILE A 323 -12.87 22.28 -5.51
C ILE A 323 -13.04 23.78 -5.32
N ARG A 324 -12.03 24.43 -4.76
CA ARG A 324 -11.95 25.87 -4.56
C ARG A 324 -10.80 26.46 -5.35
N ASP A 325 -11.00 27.64 -5.89
CA ASP A 325 -9.94 28.42 -6.51
C ASP A 325 -8.97 29.00 -5.47
N LYS A 326 -7.96 29.72 -5.97
CA LYS A 326 -6.93 30.39 -5.17
C LYS A 326 -7.48 31.44 -4.19
N ASP A 327 -8.66 32.01 -4.47
CA ASP A 327 -9.31 33.02 -3.64
C ASP A 327 -10.27 32.37 -2.62
N GLY A 328 -10.36 31.04 -2.63
CA GLY A 328 -11.20 30.24 -1.74
C GLY A 328 -12.66 30.16 -2.19
N ALA A 329 -13.00 30.70 -3.36
CA ALA A 329 -14.35 30.59 -3.91
C ALA A 329 -14.60 29.16 -4.40
N LYS A 330 -15.79 28.63 -4.08
CA LYS A 330 -16.19 27.29 -4.51
C LYS A 330 -16.38 27.29 -6.03
N PHE A 331 -15.51 26.56 -6.71
CA PHE A 331 -15.48 26.47 -8.16
C PHE A 331 -16.34 25.32 -8.68
N ALA A 332 -16.29 24.16 -8.01
CA ALA A 332 -17.04 22.98 -8.41
C ALA A 332 -17.34 22.05 -7.23
N THR A 333 -18.34 21.19 -7.40
CA THR A 333 -18.71 20.11 -6.50
C THR A 333 -18.24 18.77 -7.10
N VAL A 334 -17.61 17.94 -6.27
CA VAL A 334 -17.25 16.56 -6.60
C VAL A 334 -18.37 15.64 -6.09
N SER A 335 -18.84 14.71 -6.91
CA SER A 335 -19.87 13.74 -6.48
C SER A 335 -19.69 12.39 -7.18
N GLY A 336 -20.30 11.33 -6.64
CA GLY A 336 -20.32 10.01 -7.28
C GLY A 336 -19.86 8.88 -6.37
N SER A 337 -19.08 7.95 -6.93
CA SER A 337 -18.62 6.75 -6.24
C SER A 337 -17.18 6.39 -6.62
N ALA A 338 -16.32 6.09 -5.63
CA ALA A 338 -14.97 5.57 -5.83
C ALA A 338 -14.94 4.15 -6.46
N VAL A 339 -16.10 3.48 -6.51
CA VAL A 339 -16.29 2.17 -7.15
C VAL A 339 -17.34 2.25 -8.27
N GLY A 340 -17.43 3.41 -8.91
CA GLY A 340 -18.31 3.68 -10.04
C GLY A 340 -17.85 4.96 -10.74
N ASP A 341 -18.79 5.86 -11.00
CA ASP A 341 -18.51 7.12 -11.68
C ASP A 341 -18.30 8.28 -10.70
N VAL A 342 -17.35 9.16 -11.01
CA VAL A 342 -17.07 10.40 -10.29
C VAL A 342 -17.28 11.57 -11.24
N TYR A 343 -18.00 12.57 -10.78
CA TYR A 343 -18.37 13.76 -11.54
C TYR A 343 -17.86 15.03 -10.87
N VAL A 344 -17.56 16.04 -11.69
CA VAL A 344 -17.23 17.38 -11.25
C VAL A 344 -18.22 18.36 -11.86
N THR A 345 -19.13 18.88 -11.03
CA THR A 345 -20.16 19.81 -11.45
C THR A 345 -19.76 21.23 -11.09
N PRO A 346 -19.68 22.16 -12.04
CA PRO A 346 -19.37 23.57 -11.78
C PRO A 346 -20.36 24.19 -10.80
N GLU A 347 -19.87 25.07 -9.93
CA GLU A 347 -20.72 25.78 -8.99
C GLU A 347 -21.57 26.84 -9.73
N PRO A 348 -22.91 26.78 -9.61
CA PRO A 348 -23.78 27.80 -10.19
C PRO A 348 -23.48 29.18 -9.60
N GLY A 349 -23.26 30.17 -10.46
CA GLY A 349 -22.97 31.54 -10.03
C GLY A 349 -21.54 31.76 -9.52
N TYR A 350 -20.60 30.87 -9.82
CA TYR A 350 -19.17 31.13 -9.62
C TYR A 350 -18.76 32.45 -10.30
N VAL A 351 -18.12 33.34 -9.52
CA VAL A 351 -17.78 34.72 -9.93
C VAL A 351 -16.30 34.91 -10.31
N GLY A 352 -15.49 33.85 -10.24
CA GLY A 352 -14.07 33.92 -10.63
C GLY A 352 -13.86 33.82 -12.14
N SER A 353 -12.61 34.02 -12.58
CA SER A 353 -12.23 34.00 -14.01
C SER A 353 -11.95 32.61 -14.56
N GLU A 354 -11.81 31.61 -13.69
CA GLU A 354 -11.47 30.25 -14.08
C GLU A 354 -12.65 29.54 -14.74
N THR A 355 -12.36 28.66 -15.71
CA THR A 355 -13.38 27.87 -16.41
C THR A 355 -12.99 26.40 -16.41
N LEU A 356 -13.96 25.53 -16.12
CA LEU A 356 -13.74 24.09 -16.17
C LEU A 356 -13.61 23.67 -17.64
N ASP A 357 -12.48 23.04 -17.96
CA ASP A 357 -12.19 22.52 -19.28
C ASP A 357 -13.32 21.55 -19.70
N PRO A 358 -13.88 21.71 -20.91
CA PRO A 358 -14.92 20.82 -21.43
C PRO A 358 -14.57 19.33 -21.32
N ARG A 359 -13.29 18.95 -21.38
CA ARG A 359 -12.85 17.56 -21.25
C ARG A 359 -13.22 16.91 -19.92
N TYR A 360 -13.38 17.71 -18.86
CA TYR A 360 -13.79 17.24 -17.54
C TYR A 360 -15.30 17.38 -17.27
N ARG A 361 -16.03 18.01 -18.20
CA ARG A 361 -17.50 18.04 -18.18
C ARG A 361 -18.11 16.98 -19.09
N GLY A 362 -17.30 16.34 -19.94
CA GLY A 362 -17.79 15.45 -20.99
C GLY A 362 -18.69 16.14 -22.01
N GLN A 363 -19.17 15.38 -22.99
CA GLN A 363 -20.37 15.77 -23.72
C GLN A 363 -21.57 15.50 -22.80
N GLU A 364 -22.18 16.54 -22.23
CA GLU A 364 -23.40 16.43 -21.40
C GLU A 364 -23.27 15.62 -20.08
N GLY A 365 -22.13 15.69 -19.37
CA GLY A 365 -22.02 15.15 -18.01
C GLY A 365 -21.34 13.79 -17.90
N ASP A 366 -20.38 13.49 -18.78
CA ASP A 366 -19.50 12.33 -18.61
C ASP A 366 -18.72 12.43 -17.29
N PRO A 367 -18.40 11.30 -16.64
CA PRO A 367 -17.60 11.29 -15.44
C PRO A 367 -16.15 11.71 -15.71
N VAL A 368 -15.54 12.39 -14.74
CA VAL A 368 -14.09 12.66 -14.74
C VAL A 368 -13.26 11.41 -14.44
N PHE A 369 -13.91 10.38 -13.87
CA PHE A 369 -13.30 9.08 -13.59
C PHE A 369 -14.40 8.02 -13.48
N THR A 370 -14.18 6.88 -14.13
CA THR A 370 -14.97 5.66 -13.96
C THR A 370 -14.05 4.54 -13.50
N TRP A 371 -14.40 3.91 -12.38
CA TRP A 371 -13.71 2.72 -11.90
C TRP A 371 -13.97 1.53 -12.84
N ARG A 372 -12.90 0.90 -13.34
CA ARG A 372 -12.97 -0.16 -14.37
C ARG A 372 -13.44 -1.51 -13.84
N GLY A 373 -13.58 -1.64 -12.53
CA GLY A 373 -13.99 -2.90 -11.90
C GLY A 373 -12.81 -3.80 -11.55
N LEU A 374 -13.13 -5.07 -11.34
CA LEU A 374 -12.19 -6.12 -10.98
C LEU A 374 -11.82 -6.96 -12.20
N ALA A 375 -10.77 -7.76 -12.05
CA ALA A 375 -10.41 -8.78 -13.02
C ALA A 375 -11.52 -9.85 -13.17
N PRO A 376 -11.56 -10.56 -14.31
CA PRO A 376 -12.36 -11.78 -14.42
C PRO A 376 -12.03 -12.78 -13.29
N ASP A 377 -13.05 -13.43 -12.74
CA ASP A 377 -12.93 -14.37 -11.61
C ASP A 377 -12.21 -13.80 -10.38
N ALA A 378 -12.22 -12.48 -10.18
CA ALA A 378 -11.48 -11.81 -9.10
C ALA A 378 -11.78 -12.40 -7.71
N MET A 379 -12.98 -12.89 -7.44
CA MET A 379 -13.28 -13.51 -6.14
C MET A 379 -12.51 -14.81 -5.89
N GLN A 380 -12.00 -15.48 -6.92
CA GLN A 380 -11.05 -16.60 -6.78
C GLN A 380 -9.60 -16.11 -6.74
N GLN A 381 -9.36 -14.83 -7.04
CA GLN A 381 -8.04 -14.19 -7.12
C GLN A 381 -7.95 -13.00 -6.16
N TYR A 382 -8.34 -13.22 -4.90
CA TYR A 382 -8.19 -12.24 -3.80
C TYR A 382 -8.87 -10.88 -4.02
N GLY A 383 -9.86 -10.80 -4.91
CA GLY A 383 -10.54 -9.56 -5.29
C GLY A 383 -9.67 -8.59 -6.11
N PHE A 384 -8.71 -9.10 -6.88
CA PHE A 384 -7.75 -8.28 -7.63
C PHE A 384 -8.36 -7.57 -8.85
N THR A 385 -7.81 -6.41 -9.18
CA THR A 385 -7.93 -5.77 -10.50
C THR A 385 -6.89 -6.36 -11.45
N GLU A 386 -6.99 -6.06 -12.76
CA GLU A 386 -5.96 -6.42 -13.73
C GLU A 386 -4.59 -5.84 -13.37
N PHE A 387 -4.57 -4.61 -12.86
CA PHE A 387 -3.36 -3.99 -12.38
C PHE A 387 -2.76 -4.76 -11.20
N ALA A 388 -3.57 -5.07 -10.18
CA ALA A 388 -3.10 -5.79 -9.00
C ALA A 388 -2.58 -7.19 -9.34
N MET A 389 -3.17 -7.87 -10.32
CA MET A 389 -2.64 -9.15 -10.82
C MET A 389 -1.21 -8.98 -11.32
N SER A 390 -0.86 -7.90 -12.02
CA SER A 390 0.49 -7.73 -12.59
C SER A 390 1.61 -7.45 -11.57
N LEU A 391 1.28 -6.97 -10.36
CA LEU A 391 2.28 -6.40 -9.45
C LEU A 391 3.34 -7.39 -8.95
N ASN A 392 2.94 -8.65 -8.76
CA ASN A 392 3.83 -9.71 -8.32
C ASN A 392 4.28 -10.64 -9.45
N GLU A 393 3.97 -10.30 -10.70
CA GLU A 393 4.49 -11.00 -11.85
C GLU A 393 6.02 -10.84 -11.89
N LEU A 394 6.71 -11.94 -12.17
CA LEU A 394 8.16 -12.00 -12.19
C LEU A 394 8.62 -12.52 -13.55
N THR A 395 9.01 -11.61 -14.44
CA THR A 395 9.49 -11.94 -15.78
C THR A 395 10.96 -12.40 -15.75
N ARG A 396 11.40 -13.11 -16.81
CA ARG A 396 12.81 -13.52 -16.97
C ARG A 396 13.77 -12.34 -16.95
N GLU A 397 13.37 -11.20 -17.53
CA GLU A 397 14.16 -9.97 -17.52
C GLU A 397 14.28 -9.39 -16.12
N GLN A 398 13.16 -9.31 -15.39
CA GLN A 398 13.15 -8.81 -14.02
C GLN A 398 14.06 -9.64 -13.10
N LEU A 399 14.02 -10.98 -13.21
CA LEU A 399 14.90 -11.88 -12.45
C LEU A 399 16.39 -11.57 -12.59
N ARG A 400 16.84 -11.04 -13.74
CA ARG A 400 18.25 -10.71 -13.96
C ARG A 400 18.70 -9.45 -13.23
N ASN A 401 17.77 -8.52 -13.02
CA ASN A 401 18.10 -7.13 -12.70
C ASN A 401 17.47 -6.62 -11.41
N LEU A 402 16.53 -7.34 -10.79
CA LEU A 402 15.97 -6.96 -9.49
C LEU A 402 17.01 -7.02 -8.35
N PRO A 403 16.96 -6.08 -7.39
CA PRO A 403 17.76 -6.20 -6.17
C PRO A 403 17.29 -7.40 -5.35
N PRO A 404 18.15 -7.98 -4.49
CA PRO A 404 17.72 -9.03 -3.58
C PRO A 404 16.53 -8.56 -2.75
N THR A 405 16.47 -7.29 -2.35
CA THR A 405 15.40 -6.73 -1.50
C THR A 405 14.02 -6.61 -2.15
N ASP A 406 13.83 -6.95 -3.43
CA ASP A 406 12.55 -6.76 -4.12
C ASP A 406 11.44 -7.69 -3.60
N SER A 407 10.25 -7.15 -3.35
CA SER A 407 9.08 -7.91 -2.88
C SER A 407 8.74 -9.12 -3.76
N ARG A 408 8.97 -9.08 -5.08
CA ARG A 408 8.64 -10.20 -6.00
C ARG A 408 9.46 -11.45 -5.73
N LEU A 409 10.60 -11.31 -5.06
CA LEU A 409 11.48 -12.41 -4.70
C LEU A 409 11.05 -13.10 -3.41
N ARG A 410 10.09 -12.54 -2.65
CA ARG A 410 9.65 -13.07 -1.35
C ARG A 410 9.06 -14.48 -1.45
N PRO A 411 9.70 -15.48 -0.81
CA PRO A 411 9.29 -16.87 -0.96
C PRO A 411 7.91 -17.15 -0.34
N ASP A 412 7.54 -16.46 0.74
CA ASP A 412 6.22 -16.59 1.35
C ASP A 412 5.08 -16.04 0.48
N THR A 413 5.32 -14.90 -0.19
CA THR A 413 4.36 -14.34 -1.14
C THR A 413 4.22 -15.20 -2.39
N ARG A 414 5.33 -15.70 -2.93
CA ARG A 414 5.37 -16.59 -4.10
C ARG A 414 4.66 -17.91 -3.81
N ALA A 415 4.97 -18.55 -2.69
CA ALA A 415 4.32 -19.78 -2.26
C ALA A 415 2.80 -19.63 -2.16
N LEU A 416 2.31 -18.53 -1.58
CA LEU A 416 0.88 -18.29 -1.49
C LEU A 416 0.24 -18.04 -2.87
N GLU A 417 0.94 -17.33 -3.75
CA GLU A 417 0.51 -17.06 -5.12
C GLU A 417 0.39 -18.34 -5.96
N ASP A 418 1.28 -19.30 -5.72
CA ASP A 418 1.31 -20.62 -6.36
C ASP A 418 0.30 -21.60 -5.72
N GLY A 419 -0.47 -21.18 -4.71
CA GLY A 419 -1.48 -21.99 -4.03
C GLY A 419 -0.93 -22.88 -2.90
N ASP A 420 0.37 -22.81 -2.62
CA ASP A 420 1.03 -23.59 -1.56
C ASP A 420 0.98 -22.84 -0.21
N GLY A 421 -0.15 -22.97 0.46
CA GLY A 421 -0.38 -22.38 1.77
C GLY A 421 0.53 -22.95 2.87
N HIS A 422 1.00 -24.19 2.75
CA HIS A 422 1.90 -24.79 3.75
C HIS A 422 3.29 -24.14 3.67
N ARG A 423 3.89 -24.13 2.47
CA ARG A 423 5.17 -23.48 2.20
C ARG A 423 5.12 -21.99 2.53
N ALA A 424 4.01 -21.31 2.21
CA ALA A 424 3.82 -19.91 2.57
C ALA A 424 3.92 -19.66 4.08
N ASN A 425 3.33 -20.54 4.91
CA ASN A 425 3.43 -20.43 6.37
C ASN A 425 4.86 -20.67 6.87
N VAL A 426 5.55 -21.68 6.35
CA VAL A 426 6.95 -22.01 6.72
C VAL A 426 7.86 -20.82 6.39
N CYS A 427 7.85 -20.35 5.14
CA CYS A 427 8.67 -19.22 4.69
C CYS A 427 8.35 -17.94 5.48
N LYS A 428 7.06 -17.68 5.77
CA LYS A 428 6.66 -16.51 6.57
C LYS A 428 7.23 -16.57 7.98
N ALA A 429 7.17 -17.73 8.64
CA ALA A 429 7.71 -17.90 9.98
C ALA A 429 9.22 -17.63 10.03
N MET A 430 9.97 -18.14 9.03
CA MET A 430 11.41 -17.91 8.90
C MET A 430 11.73 -16.43 8.71
N ILE A 431 11.03 -15.73 7.83
CA ILE A 431 11.21 -14.29 7.59
C ILE A 431 10.90 -13.48 8.85
N GLU A 432 9.80 -13.79 9.55
CA GLU A 432 9.45 -13.12 10.80
C GLU A 432 10.47 -13.36 11.91
N GLU A 433 11.03 -14.57 12.01
CA GLU A 433 12.09 -14.88 12.97
C GLU A 433 13.38 -14.12 12.67
N GLN A 434 13.81 -14.11 11.41
CA GLN A 434 14.96 -13.33 10.95
C GLN A 434 14.79 -11.84 11.28
N ASN A 435 13.61 -11.28 11.01
CA ASN A 435 13.29 -9.89 11.35
C ASN A 435 13.38 -9.63 12.86
N ARG A 436 12.85 -10.54 13.70
CA ARG A 436 12.95 -10.45 15.16
C ARG A 436 14.41 -10.53 15.63
N ARG A 437 15.23 -11.39 15.03
CA ARG A 437 16.67 -11.53 15.34
C ARG A 437 17.43 -10.24 15.00
N LEU A 438 17.27 -9.73 13.78
CA LEU A 438 17.93 -8.51 13.31
C LEU A 438 17.51 -7.27 14.14
N ASP A 439 16.24 -7.18 14.54
CA ASP A 439 15.78 -6.10 15.44
C ASP A 439 16.45 -6.17 16.83
N LYS A 440 16.57 -7.37 17.42
CA LYS A 440 17.28 -7.57 18.69
C LYS A 440 18.75 -7.17 18.58
N GLU A 441 19.41 -7.53 17.48
CA GLU A 441 20.82 -7.20 17.22
C GLU A 441 21.03 -5.69 17.09
N ARG A 442 20.22 -5.00 16.28
CA ARG A 442 20.25 -3.53 16.15
C ARG A 442 20.06 -2.85 17.51
N LYS A 443 19.08 -3.29 18.30
CA LYS A 443 18.85 -2.76 19.67
C LYS A 443 20.04 -2.99 20.59
N LYS A 444 20.67 -4.17 20.55
CA LYS A 444 21.87 -4.48 21.35
C LYS A 444 23.04 -3.57 20.97
N LYS A 445 23.21 -3.30 19.68
CA LYS A 445 24.27 -2.41 19.15
C LYS A 445 23.93 -0.92 19.22
N LYS A 446 22.69 -0.57 19.57
CA LYS A 446 22.13 0.81 19.53
C LYS A 446 22.22 1.43 18.13
N GLU A 447 22.07 0.60 17.11
CA GLU A 447 22.07 1.01 15.71
C GLU A 447 20.66 1.41 15.26
N THR A 448 20.57 2.50 14.51
CA THR A 448 19.38 2.86 13.75
C THR A 448 19.47 2.26 12.36
N HIS A 449 18.34 1.84 11.80
CA HIS A 449 18.31 1.45 10.40
C HIS A 449 18.47 2.68 9.52
N GLU A 450 19.39 2.60 8.57
CA GLU A 450 19.57 3.60 7.53
C GLU A 450 18.95 3.06 6.24
N PRO A 451 17.97 3.75 5.66
CA PRO A 451 17.37 3.32 4.40
C PRO A 451 18.41 3.33 3.27
N LEU A 452 18.30 2.37 2.36
CA LEU A 452 19.22 2.19 1.26
C LEU A 452 19.12 3.35 0.27
N TRP A 453 17.90 3.66 -0.16
CA TRP A 453 17.64 4.54 -1.30
C TRP A 453 17.12 5.92 -0.89
N PHE A 454 16.81 6.08 0.40
CA PHE A 454 16.23 7.30 0.93
C PHE A 454 17.08 7.87 2.06
N GLU A 455 17.13 9.19 2.15
CA GLU A 455 17.66 9.90 3.31
C GLU A 455 16.58 10.80 3.89
N LYS A 456 16.59 10.92 5.21
CA LYS A 456 15.70 11.81 5.92
C LYS A 456 16.20 13.25 5.77
N ARG A 457 15.31 14.19 5.46
CA ARG A 457 15.66 15.61 5.33
C ARG A 457 16.00 16.22 6.70
N ASP A 458 16.90 17.20 6.71
CA ASP A 458 17.23 17.94 7.93
C ASP A 458 16.02 18.72 8.46
N GLY A 459 15.82 18.71 9.78
CA GLY A 459 14.68 19.37 10.41
C GLY A 459 13.32 18.68 10.21
N ALA A 460 13.26 17.60 9.40
CA ALA A 460 12.10 16.73 9.30
C ALA A 460 11.84 16.10 10.68
N GLY A 461 10.70 16.45 11.30
CA GLY A 461 10.30 15.88 12.58
C GLY A 461 10.38 14.34 12.56
N VAL A 462 10.59 13.72 13.73
CA VAL A 462 10.34 12.28 13.85
C VAL A 462 8.84 12.06 13.72
N ALA A 463 8.43 11.09 12.90
CA ALA A 463 7.07 10.56 12.90
C ALA A 463 6.82 9.91 14.27
N SER A 464 6.52 10.73 15.27
CA SER A 464 6.29 10.29 16.64
C SER A 464 4.81 9.94 16.80
N LYS A 465 4.52 8.93 17.61
CA LYS A 465 3.17 8.63 18.11
C LYS A 465 2.43 9.84 18.71
N SER A 466 3.16 10.88 19.10
CA SER A 466 2.65 12.10 19.73
C SER A 466 2.76 13.37 18.89
N ARG A 467 3.40 13.34 17.72
CA ARG A 467 3.59 14.53 16.88
C ARG A 467 2.86 14.31 15.56
N LYS A 468 1.70 14.96 15.41
CA LYS A 468 1.06 15.13 14.09
C LYS A 468 2.02 15.99 13.27
N VAL A 469 2.94 15.37 12.53
CA VAL A 469 3.60 16.06 11.42
C VAL A 469 2.47 16.50 10.51
N ASN A 470 2.31 17.82 10.33
CA ASN A 470 1.27 18.33 9.43
C ASN A 470 1.79 18.18 8.01
N TYR A 471 1.76 16.95 7.51
CA TYR A 471 2.31 16.55 6.21
C TYR A 471 1.76 17.43 5.08
N LEU A 472 0.53 17.93 5.21
CA LEU A 472 -0.06 18.86 4.24
C LEU A 472 0.59 20.25 4.22
N GLU A 473 1.00 20.85 5.35
CA GLU A 473 1.40 22.29 5.36
C GLU A 473 2.81 22.56 4.83
N HIS A 474 3.68 21.54 4.78
CA HIS A 474 5.07 21.73 4.36
C HIS A 474 5.29 21.59 2.85
N GLY A 475 4.32 21.01 2.12
CA GLY A 475 4.40 20.81 0.67
C GLY A 475 5.55 19.90 0.19
N GLU A 476 6.29 19.28 1.10
CA GLU A 476 7.44 18.43 0.83
C GLU A 476 7.50 17.26 1.82
N GLY A 477 7.90 16.08 1.34
CA GLY A 477 8.02 14.86 2.17
C GLY A 477 9.22 14.89 3.12
N LEU A 478 9.19 14.05 4.16
CA LEU A 478 10.26 13.94 5.16
C LEU A 478 11.51 13.25 4.61
N TYR A 479 11.37 12.44 3.57
CA TYR A 479 12.46 11.72 2.93
C TYR A 479 12.72 12.26 1.52
N LYS A 480 13.96 12.14 1.06
CA LYS A 480 14.36 12.37 -0.33
C LYS A 480 15.07 11.13 -0.87
N TYR A 481 14.84 10.86 -2.15
CA TYR A 481 15.56 9.81 -2.87
C TYR A 481 17.02 10.22 -3.06
N LYS A 482 17.94 9.31 -2.79
CA LYS A 482 19.40 9.53 -2.85
C LYS A 482 19.96 9.43 -4.28
N GLY A 483 19.21 8.85 -5.22
CA GLY A 483 19.75 8.40 -6.50
C GLY A 483 20.40 7.01 -6.41
N GLY A 484 20.83 6.46 -7.54
CA GLY A 484 21.62 5.24 -7.62
C GLY A 484 20.82 3.94 -7.73
N TYR A 485 19.52 3.93 -7.43
CA TYR A 485 18.69 2.72 -7.57
C TYR A 485 18.54 2.32 -9.04
N TRP A 486 18.09 3.26 -9.88
CA TRP A 486 17.79 2.99 -11.29
C TRP A 486 19.05 2.63 -12.08
N GLU A 487 20.17 3.29 -11.80
CA GLU A 487 21.47 2.99 -12.42
C GLU A 487 21.96 1.57 -12.06
N ARG A 488 21.73 1.14 -10.82
CA ARG A 488 22.03 -0.23 -10.38
C ARG A 488 21.04 -1.24 -10.93
N ARG A 489 19.77 -0.85 -11.07
CA ARG A 489 18.70 -1.65 -11.67
C ARG A 489 18.97 -1.95 -13.14
N GLU A 490 19.38 -0.96 -13.91
CA GLU A 490 19.73 -1.13 -15.33
C GLU A 490 20.93 -2.07 -15.52
N THR A 491 21.88 -2.07 -14.58
CA THR A 491 23.12 -2.87 -14.67
C THR A 491 23.06 -4.22 -13.93
N GLY A 492 22.04 -4.43 -13.08
CA GLY A 492 21.91 -5.62 -12.23
C GLY A 492 23.04 -5.80 -11.21
N GLN A 493 23.64 -4.69 -10.74
CA GLN A 493 24.79 -4.71 -9.83
C GLN A 493 24.35 -4.64 -8.36
N TRP A 494 24.28 -5.81 -7.72
CA TRP A 494 23.78 -5.99 -6.35
C TRP A 494 24.74 -6.72 -5.39
N SER A 495 26.02 -6.85 -5.75
CA SER A 495 26.97 -7.71 -5.03
C SER A 495 27.19 -7.33 -3.56
N ASP A 496 27.21 -6.04 -3.25
CA ASP A 496 27.26 -5.50 -1.89
C ASP A 496 26.04 -5.92 -1.07
N LEU A 497 24.82 -5.77 -1.61
CA LEU A 497 23.57 -6.15 -0.92
C LEU A 497 23.46 -7.66 -0.72
N LEU A 498 23.89 -8.44 -1.72
CA LEU A 498 23.91 -9.91 -1.64
C LEU A 498 24.90 -10.43 -0.60
N SER A 499 25.93 -9.65 -0.26
CA SER A 499 26.94 -10.03 0.74
C SER A 499 26.59 -9.60 2.15
N ASP A 500 25.52 -8.82 2.34
CA ASP A 500 25.10 -8.29 3.63
C ASP A 500 23.98 -9.16 4.25
N PRO A 501 24.25 -9.87 5.37
CA PRO A 501 23.28 -10.74 6.02
C PRO A 501 21.98 -10.05 6.48
N ARG A 502 21.95 -8.71 6.50
CA ARG A 502 20.75 -7.91 6.83
C ARG A 502 19.76 -7.86 5.67
N TYR A 503 20.27 -7.90 4.43
CA TYR A 503 19.50 -7.86 3.19
C TYR A 503 19.42 -9.24 2.51
N ASP A 504 20.15 -10.20 3.06
CA ASP A 504 20.02 -11.63 2.81
C ASP A 504 18.74 -12.21 3.44
N LEU A 505 17.60 -11.66 3.02
CA LEU A 505 16.27 -12.20 3.35
C LEU A 505 16.01 -13.53 2.60
N PHE A 506 16.89 -13.89 1.65
CA PHE A 506 16.73 -14.94 0.65
C PHE A 506 17.76 -16.07 0.75
N ALA A 507 18.68 -16.06 1.72
CA ALA A 507 19.50 -17.22 2.10
C ALA A 507 18.68 -18.45 2.53
N LEU A 508 17.35 -18.34 2.54
CA LEU A 508 16.43 -19.48 2.54
C LEU A 508 16.51 -20.34 1.26
N GLY A 509 17.18 -19.88 0.19
CA GLY A 509 17.49 -20.68 -0.99
C GLY A 509 18.73 -21.58 -0.84
N ALA A 510 19.60 -21.34 0.15
CA ALA A 510 20.81 -22.15 0.31
C ALA A 510 20.59 -23.48 1.05
N GLU A 511 19.57 -23.55 1.93
CA GLU A 511 19.23 -24.75 2.71
C GLU A 511 18.12 -25.60 2.08
N ASN A 512 17.39 -25.09 1.08
CA ASN A 512 16.36 -25.83 0.35
C ASN A 512 16.72 -26.06 -1.12
N LYS A 513 17.84 -26.74 -1.37
CA LYS A 513 18.28 -27.13 -2.72
C LYS A 513 17.25 -27.95 -3.50
N GLU A 514 16.27 -28.55 -2.84
CA GLU A 514 15.19 -29.31 -3.49
C GLU A 514 14.02 -28.44 -3.95
N TRP A 515 13.85 -27.21 -3.43
CA TRP A 515 12.61 -26.42 -3.60
C TRP A 515 12.85 -25.05 -4.26
N ASP A 516 14.00 -24.91 -4.91
CA ASP A 516 14.57 -23.65 -5.35
C ASP A 516 14.23 -23.29 -6.81
N THR A 517 13.00 -22.81 -7.06
CA THR A 517 12.68 -22.24 -8.38
C THR A 517 13.35 -20.89 -8.62
N THR A 518 13.70 -20.12 -7.58
CA THR A 518 14.30 -18.78 -7.70
C THR A 518 15.83 -18.78 -7.78
N GLY A 519 16.52 -19.64 -7.05
CA GLY A 519 17.96 -19.83 -7.12
C GLY A 519 18.38 -20.74 -8.28
N TYR A 520 17.55 -21.66 -8.78
CA TYR A 520 17.75 -22.24 -10.12
C TYR A 520 17.75 -21.15 -11.20
N LEU A 521 16.82 -20.21 -11.16
CA LEU A 521 16.73 -19.11 -12.13
C LEU A 521 17.87 -18.09 -11.96
N ALA A 522 18.26 -17.78 -10.72
CA ALA A 522 19.40 -16.90 -10.43
C ALA A 522 20.75 -17.57 -10.78
N GLU A 523 20.89 -18.87 -10.59
CA GLU A 523 22.08 -19.63 -10.97
C GLU A 523 22.16 -19.84 -12.49
N LYS A 524 21.03 -20.07 -13.18
CA LYS A 524 20.94 -20.09 -14.65
C LYS A 524 21.32 -18.72 -15.25
N ALA A 525 20.83 -17.61 -14.67
CA ALA A 525 21.21 -16.25 -15.07
C ALA A 525 22.69 -15.93 -14.80
N ARG A 526 23.28 -16.45 -13.71
CA ARG A 526 24.72 -16.33 -13.42
C ARG A 526 25.57 -17.19 -14.37
N ARG A 527 25.08 -18.36 -14.77
CA ARG A 527 25.78 -19.27 -15.71
C ARG A 527 25.79 -18.72 -17.14
N SER A 528 24.72 -18.08 -17.62
CA SER A 528 24.72 -17.47 -18.97
C SER A 528 25.71 -16.30 -19.09
N ARG A 529 25.94 -15.55 -18.01
CA ARG A 529 26.99 -14.50 -17.94
C ARG A 529 28.41 -15.06 -17.99
N ARG A 530 28.63 -16.32 -17.59
CA ARG A 530 29.95 -16.98 -17.66
C ARG A 530 30.24 -17.60 -19.03
N SER A 531 29.22 -17.99 -19.79
CA SER A 531 29.40 -18.59 -21.12
C SER A 531 29.58 -17.56 -22.25
N GLY A 532 29.30 -16.27 -22.02
CA GLY A 532 29.57 -15.19 -22.99
C GLY A 532 31.00 -14.66 -22.99
N GLY A 533 31.90 -15.24 -22.19
CA GLY A 533 33.28 -14.78 -21.98
C GLY A 533 34.31 -15.89 -22.17
N SER A 534 34.22 -16.68 -23.24
CA SER A 534 35.35 -17.50 -23.70
C SER A 534 35.17 -17.87 -25.17
N ASN A 535 35.53 -16.95 -26.07
CA ASN A 535 35.99 -17.29 -27.41
C ASN A 535 36.79 -16.11 -27.96
N ASP A 536 37.97 -15.90 -27.37
CA ASP A 536 39.11 -15.27 -28.01
C ASP A 536 40.35 -15.70 -27.23
N GLU A 537 40.92 -16.84 -27.64
CA GLU A 537 42.34 -17.21 -27.58
C GLU A 537 42.49 -18.73 -27.83
N ARG A 538 42.61 -19.12 -29.10
CA ARG A 538 43.64 -20.05 -29.60
C ARG A 538 43.65 -20.15 -31.12
#